data_AF-A0A397EJ67-F1
#
_entry.id   AF-A0A397EJ67-F1
#
_cell.length_a   1.000
_cell.length_b   1.000
_cell.length_c   1.000
_cell.angle_alpha   90.00
_cell.angle_beta   90.00
_cell.angle_gamma   90.00
#
_symmetry.space_group_name_H-M   'P 1'
#
loop_
_entity.id
_entity.type
_entity.pdbx_description
1 polymer ?
#
loop_
_entity_poly.entity_id
_entity_poly.type
_entity_poly.pdbx_seq_one_letter_code
_entity_poly.pdbx_strand_id
1 'polypeptide(L)'
;MRASPKANLNNDQRQSVLHLLLVCLREGKLPHGSFQFVAGKFGVTRSTIRLIWLRAQVDLNNVQRICESVASQKELPKTSRTMMCAVAAGLGIPTTTLHAYYKRGAIVYQHGDAGLQLHDAAVVLQEVIKAAGDNNYKIPHMGKKKLALAGKLPETVACDPTVFNDGCTRLGEEDIDKRLRVLSQEIAEALEMAEICNLLEDMGL
;
A
#
# COMPACT_ATOMS: atom_id res chain seq x y z
N MET A 1 21.26 20.52 -11.79
CA MET A 1 20.81 20.40 -10.39
C MET A 1 20.34 18.96 -10.17
N ARG A 2 21.03 18.18 -9.33
CA ARG A 2 20.63 16.81 -8.99
C ARG A 2 19.38 16.89 -8.10
N ALA A 3 18.28 16.25 -8.51
CA ALA A 3 17.11 16.12 -7.65
C ALA A 3 17.51 15.32 -6.40
N SER A 4 17.37 15.93 -5.23
CA SER A 4 17.60 15.26 -3.95
C SER A 4 16.74 13.99 -3.85
N PRO A 5 17.24 12.91 -3.24
CA PRO A 5 16.46 11.69 -3.05
C PRO A 5 15.15 12.04 -2.36
N LYS A 6 14.01 11.60 -2.91
CA LYS A 6 12.71 11.78 -2.25
C LYS A 6 12.76 10.99 -0.94
N ALA A 7 12.82 11.68 0.19
CA ALA A 7 12.75 11.05 1.50
C ALA A 7 11.40 10.31 1.61
N ASN A 8 11.45 8.99 1.55
CA ASN A 8 10.28 8.15 1.77
C ASN A 8 10.07 8.02 3.28
N LEU A 9 8.98 8.59 3.79
CA LEU A 9 8.61 8.44 5.19
C LEU A 9 8.30 6.96 5.48
N ASN A 10 8.92 6.40 6.52
CA ASN A 10 8.61 5.06 7.05
C ASN A 10 7.21 5.05 7.71
N ASN A 11 6.72 3.87 8.09
CA ASN A 11 5.36 3.76 8.65
C ASN A 11 5.20 4.56 9.96
N ASP A 12 6.19 4.51 10.84
CA ASP A 12 6.16 5.19 12.14
C ASP A 12 6.19 6.72 11.99
N GLN A 13 6.93 7.23 11.01
CA GLN A 13 6.96 8.64 10.63
C GLN A 13 5.62 9.07 10.02
N ARG A 14 4.95 8.21 9.24
CA ARG A 14 3.60 8.50 8.73
C ARG A 14 2.57 8.57 9.86
N GLN A 15 2.66 7.67 10.84
CA GLN A 15 1.81 7.74 12.04
C GLN A 15 2.10 9.00 12.86
N SER A 16 3.37 9.34 13.05
CA SER A 16 3.78 10.59 13.72
C SER A 16 3.23 11.83 13.02
N VAL A 17 3.23 11.85 11.68
CA VAL A 17 2.61 12.90 10.87
C VAL A 17 1.10 13.00 11.14
N LEU A 18 0.40 11.87 11.22
CA LEU A 18 -1.05 11.83 11.49
C LEU A 18 -1.37 12.33 12.90
N HIS A 19 -0.66 11.86 13.92
CA HIS A 19 -0.82 12.35 15.30
C HIS A 19 -0.64 13.87 15.39
N LEU A 20 0.40 14.42 14.76
CA LEU A 20 0.62 15.88 14.73
C LEU A 20 -0.51 16.65 14.04
N LEU A 21 -1.08 16.10 12.96
CA LEU A 21 -2.21 16.72 12.27
C LEU A 21 -3.50 16.62 13.10
N LEU A 22 -3.75 15.50 13.78
CA LEU A 22 -4.88 15.32 14.68
C LEU A 22 -4.82 16.29 15.86
N VAL A 23 -3.64 16.49 16.46
CA VAL A 23 -3.41 17.50 17.51
C VAL A 23 -3.68 18.92 17.00
N CYS A 24 -3.42 19.19 15.71
CA CYS A 24 -3.71 20.48 15.10
C CYS A 24 -5.19 20.66 14.70
N LEU A 25 -6.01 19.61 14.78
CA LEU A 25 -7.41 19.63 14.34
C LEU A 25 -8.24 20.45 15.34
N ARG A 26 -8.92 21.49 14.86
CA ARG A 26 -9.89 22.26 15.65
C ARG A 26 -11.24 22.26 14.93
N GLU A 27 -12.31 21.93 15.65
CA GLU A 27 -13.69 21.90 15.10
C GLU A 27 -13.81 21.06 13.81
N GLY A 28 -13.08 19.94 13.74
CA GLY A 28 -13.09 19.04 12.58
C GLY A 28 -12.38 19.60 11.33
N LYS A 29 -11.70 20.75 11.43
CA LYS A 29 -10.94 21.35 10.32
C LYS A 29 -9.49 21.57 10.71
N LEU A 30 -8.59 21.28 9.76
CA LEU A 30 -7.18 21.61 9.89
C LEU A 30 -6.98 23.11 9.62
N PRO A 31 -6.33 23.85 10.53
CA PRO A 31 -5.97 25.24 10.32
C PRO A 31 -5.16 25.46 9.03
N HIS A 32 -5.33 26.64 8.42
CA HIS A 32 -4.57 26.98 7.24
C HIS A 32 -3.07 26.96 7.56
N GLY A 33 -2.30 26.21 6.76
CA GLY A 33 -0.85 26.10 6.93
C GLY A 33 -0.39 24.91 7.79
N SER A 34 -1.29 24.15 8.43
CA SER A 34 -0.91 22.96 9.21
C SER A 34 -0.12 21.94 8.40
N PHE A 35 -0.48 21.72 7.13
CA PHE A 35 0.29 20.85 6.24
C PHE A 35 1.70 21.37 5.96
N GLN A 36 1.87 22.69 5.87
CA GLN A 36 3.18 23.31 5.63
C GLN A 36 4.06 23.27 6.90
N PHE A 37 3.43 23.45 8.06
CA PHE A 37 4.09 23.36 9.36
C PHE A 37 4.60 21.94 9.63
N VAL A 38 3.76 20.92 9.44
CA VAL A 38 4.15 19.52 9.61
C VAL A 38 5.17 19.12 8.54
N ALA A 39 5.02 19.58 7.30
CA ALA A 39 6.01 19.37 6.24
C ALA A 39 7.41 19.87 6.63
N GLY A 40 7.49 21.05 7.26
CA GLY A 40 8.75 21.61 7.78
C GLY A 40 9.41 20.73 8.85
N LYS A 41 8.63 20.13 9.75
CA LYS A 41 9.15 19.24 10.81
C LYS A 41 9.75 17.94 10.27
N PHE A 42 9.19 17.41 9.18
CA PHE A 42 9.63 16.14 8.59
C PHE A 42 10.54 16.30 7.35
N GLY A 43 10.86 17.53 6.96
CA GLY A 43 11.71 17.80 5.78
C GLY A 43 11.09 17.34 4.45
N VAL A 44 9.77 17.21 4.38
CA VAL A 44 9.04 16.73 3.19
C VAL A 44 8.18 17.85 2.60
N THR A 45 7.65 17.63 1.40
CA THR A 45 6.74 18.62 0.79
C THR A 45 5.35 18.59 1.42
N ARG A 46 4.65 19.74 1.42
CA ARG A 46 3.23 19.84 1.85
C ARG A 46 2.33 18.81 1.16
N SER A 47 2.62 18.48 -0.10
CA SER A 47 1.88 17.51 -0.90
C SER A 47 1.99 16.10 -0.32
N THR A 48 3.16 15.72 0.21
CA THR A 48 3.38 14.43 0.87
C THR A 48 2.50 14.31 2.11
N ILE A 49 2.49 15.34 2.96
CA ILE A 49 1.66 15.37 4.17
C ILE A 49 0.17 15.32 3.82
N ARG A 50 -0.27 16.07 2.81
CA ARG A 50 -1.66 16.05 2.33
C ARG A 50 -2.10 14.65 1.87
N LEU A 51 -1.23 13.92 1.16
CA LEU A 51 -1.54 12.57 0.70
C LEU A 51 -1.65 11.56 1.85
N ILE A 52 -0.81 11.70 2.87
CA ILE A 52 -0.89 10.88 4.08
C ILE A 52 -2.22 11.13 4.80
N TRP A 53 -2.60 12.40 4.98
CA TRP A 53 -3.87 12.78 5.60
C TRP A 53 -5.09 12.24 4.84
N LEU A 54 -5.14 12.44 3.52
CA LEU A 54 -6.25 11.95 2.69
C LEU A 54 -6.38 10.42 2.67
N ARG A 55 -5.27 9.70 2.81
CA ARG A 55 -5.28 8.23 2.93
C ARG A 55 -5.78 7.76 4.29
N ALA A 56 -5.49 8.51 5.35
CA ALA A 56 -5.96 8.20 6.70
C ALA A 56 -7.43 8.57 6.93
N GLN A 57 -7.97 9.54 6.18
CA GLN A 57 -9.39 9.92 6.19
C GLN A 57 -10.34 8.89 5.54
N VAL A 58 -9.87 7.69 5.19
CA VAL A 58 -10.75 6.62 4.69
C VAL A 58 -11.58 6.09 5.87
N ASP A 59 -12.80 6.60 5.98
CA ASP A 59 -13.82 6.18 6.97
C ASP A 59 -14.10 4.68 6.88
N LEU A 60 -13.96 3.96 8.01
CA LEU A 60 -14.45 2.59 8.16
C LEU A 60 -15.98 2.50 8.32
N ASN A 61 -16.65 3.64 8.59
CA ASN A 61 -18.09 3.74 8.85
C ASN A 61 -18.91 4.37 7.71
N ASN A 62 -18.29 4.70 6.57
CA ASN A 62 -19.02 5.38 5.50
C ASN A 62 -19.87 4.38 4.70
N VAL A 63 -21.18 4.65 4.63
CA VAL A 63 -22.20 3.99 3.79
C VAL A 63 -21.85 4.05 2.28
N GLN A 64 -20.80 4.78 1.91
CA GLN A 64 -20.16 4.71 0.61
C GLN A 64 -19.20 3.51 0.45
N ARG A 65 -19.56 2.36 1.04
CA ARG A 65 -19.03 1.06 0.65
C ARG A 65 -19.56 0.76 -0.76
N ILE A 66 -18.82 1.17 -1.79
CA ILE A 66 -19.10 0.72 -3.16
C ILE A 66 -18.72 -0.76 -3.22
N CYS A 67 -19.77 -1.60 -3.18
CA CYS A 67 -19.83 -3.05 -3.39
C CYS A 67 -19.70 -3.95 -2.15
N GLU A 68 -20.83 -4.54 -1.74
CA GLU A 68 -20.94 -5.59 -0.72
C GLU A 68 -20.59 -7.00 -1.24
N SER A 69 -20.48 -7.22 -2.56
CA SER A 69 -20.05 -8.49 -3.13
C SER A 69 -19.56 -8.36 -4.57
N VAL A 70 -18.45 -9.05 -4.88
CA VAL A 70 -17.79 -9.12 -6.19
C VAL A 70 -18.71 -9.69 -7.28
N ALA A 71 -19.71 -10.49 -6.89
CA ALA A 71 -20.59 -11.22 -7.80
C ALA A 71 -21.60 -10.35 -8.59
N SER A 72 -21.71 -9.04 -8.28
CA SER A 72 -22.74 -8.16 -8.88
C SER A 72 -22.21 -7.15 -9.91
N GLN A 73 -20.97 -7.29 -10.39
CA GLN A 73 -20.38 -6.36 -11.35
C GLN A 73 -20.78 -6.67 -12.81
N LYS A 74 -21.04 -5.61 -13.61
CA LYS A 74 -21.17 -5.74 -15.07
C LYS A 74 -19.80 -6.09 -15.66
N GLU A 75 -19.64 -7.35 -16.07
CA GLU A 75 -18.41 -7.88 -16.65
C GLU A 75 -18.07 -7.19 -17.99
N LEU A 76 -16.89 -6.57 -18.07
CA LEU A 76 -16.30 -6.15 -19.35
C LEU A 76 -15.43 -7.30 -19.92
N PRO A 77 -15.28 -7.41 -21.26
CA PRO A 77 -14.59 -8.54 -21.90
C PRO A 77 -13.13 -8.71 -21.44
N LYS A 78 -12.76 -9.97 -21.14
CA LYS A 78 -11.49 -10.39 -20.51
C LYS A 78 -10.27 -10.45 -21.46
N THR A 79 -10.43 -10.08 -22.73
CA THR A 79 -9.39 -10.28 -23.74
C THR A 79 -8.53 -9.02 -23.92
N SER A 80 -7.29 -9.16 -23.47
CA SER A 80 -6.16 -8.23 -23.64
C SER A 80 -6.11 -7.07 -22.65
N ARG A 81 -4.88 -6.75 -22.20
CA ARG A 81 -4.50 -5.54 -21.46
C ARG A 81 -5.00 -4.31 -22.22
N THR A 82 -6.24 -3.92 -21.98
CA THR A 82 -6.92 -2.82 -22.66
C THR A 82 -6.26 -1.53 -22.27
N MET A 83 -5.54 -0.89 -23.21
CA MET A 83 -5.20 0.52 -23.04
C MET A 83 -6.52 1.27 -22.92
N MET A 84 -6.66 2.09 -21.88
CA MET A 84 -7.89 2.85 -21.57
C MET A 84 -8.51 3.52 -22.81
N CYS A 85 -7.68 3.89 -23.79
CA CYS A 85 -8.09 4.41 -25.09
C CYS A 85 -9.02 3.48 -25.90
N ALA A 86 -8.75 2.18 -25.94
CA ALA A 86 -9.56 1.22 -26.70
C ALA A 86 -10.95 1.03 -26.07
N VAL A 87 -11.00 0.98 -24.74
CA VAL A 87 -12.27 0.90 -23.98
C VAL A 87 -13.04 2.20 -24.10
N ALA A 88 -12.36 3.34 -24.01
CA ALA A 88 -12.94 4.66 -24.19
C ALA A 88 -13.57 4.83 -25.59
N ALA A 89 -12.88 4.38 -26.65
CA ALA A 89 -13.39 4.38 -28.01
C ALA A 89 -14.61 3.45 -28.17
N GLY A 90 -14.58 2.25 -27.60
CA GLY A 90 -15.70 1.31 -27.64
C GLY A 90 -16.93 1.79 -26.85
N LEU A 91 -16.73 2.56 -25.79
CA LEU A 91 -17.80 3.16 -24.97
C LEU A 91 -18.23 4.56 -25.45
N GLY A 92 -17.57 5.10 -26.49
CA GLY A 92 -17.85 6.45 -26.99
C GLY A 92 -17.59 7.57 -25.99
N ILE A 93 -16.76 7.34 -24.96
CA ILE A 93 -16.41 8.34 -23.95
C ILE A 93 -14.93 8.73 -24.04
N PRO A 94 -14.54 9.96 -23.63
CA PRO A 94 -13.13 10.33 -23.58
C PRO A 94 -12.33 9.45 -22.61
N THR A 95 -11.09 9.12 -22.98
CA THR A 95 -10.19 8.30 -22.14
C THR A 95 -9.89 8.94 -20.78
N THR A 96 -9.89 10.27 -20.71
CA THR A 96 -9.75 11.04 -19.47
C THR A 96 -10.94 10.84 -18.54
N THR A 97 -12.16 10.78 -19.07
CA THR A 97 -13.40 10.48 -18.32
C THR A 97 -13.37 9.06 -17.79
N LEU A 98 -12.98 8.09 -18.63
CA LEU A 98 -12.79 6.70 -18.20
C LEU A 98 -11.70 6.60 -17.11
N HIS A 99 -10.64 7.41 -17.19
CA HIS A 99 -9.60 7.48 -16.16
C HIS A 99 -10.08 8.10 -14.84
N ALA A 100 -10.92 9.13 -14.92
CA ALA A 100 -11.56 9.70 -13.74
C ALA A 100 -12.47 8.69 -13.05
N TYR A 101 -13.22 7.88 -13.81
CA TYR A 101 -14.06 6.80 -13.26
C TYR A 101 -13.22 5.70 -12.60
N TYR A 102 -12.11 5.30 -13.21
CA TYR A 102 -11.16 4.38 -12.59
C TYR A 102 -10.56 4.94 -11.28
N LYS A 103 -10.11 6.20 -11.27
CA LYS A 103 -9.55 6.85 -10.07
C LYS A 103 -10.57 7.01 -8.94
N ARG A 104 -11.85 7.09 -9.27
CA ARG A 104 -12.97 7.18 -8.32
C ARG A 104 -13.52 5.80 -7.91
N GLY A 105 -12.93 4.71 -8.42
CA GLY A 105 -13.35 3.35 -8.09
C GLY A 105 -14.68 2.91 -8.75
N ALA A 106 -15.21 3.72 -9.68
CA ALA A 106 -16.46 3.40 -10.39
C ALA A 106 -16.28 2.28 -11.44
N ILE A 107 -15.04 2.02 -11.86
CA ILE A 107 -14.66 0.97 -12.81
C ILE A 107 -13.34 0.36 -12.32
N VAL A 108 -13.28 -0.96 -12.18
CA VAL A 108 -12.06 -1.70 -11.84
C VAL A 108 -11.49 -2.32 -13.12
N TYR A 109 -10.21 -2.09 -13.40
CA TYR A 109 -9.51 -2.91 -14.38
C TYR A 109 -9.23 -4.26 -13.76
N GLN A 110 -9.92 -5.29 -14.24
CA GLN A 110 -9.41 -6.64 -14.05
C GLN A 110 -8.11 -6.73 -14.85
N HIS A 111 -6.99 -6.86 -14.14
CA HIS A 111 -5.83 -7.48 -14.75
C HIS A 111 -6.31 -8.87 -15.13
N GLY A 112 -6.50 -9.10 -16.43
CA GLY A 112 -6.86 -10.42 -16.91
C GLY A 112 -5.93 -11.40 -16.25
N ASP A 113 -6.52 -12.47 -15.70
CA ASP A 113 -5.85 -13.70 -15.33
C ASP A 113 -5.31 -14.40 -16.60
N ALA A 114 -4.63 -13.63 -17.44
CA ALA A 114 -3.90 -14.09 -18.58
C ALA A 114 -2.55 -14.55 -18.06
N GLY A 115 -2.58 -15.59 -17.22
CA GLY A 115 -1.43 -16.19 -16.55
C GLY A 115 -0.59 -15.14 -15.83
N LEU A 116 -0.65 -15.10 -14.50
CA LEU A 116 0.55 -14.71 -13.77
C LEU A 116 1.64 -15.68 -14.23
N GLN A 117 2.40 -15.29 -15.26
CA GLN A 117 3.56 -16.02 -15.69
C GLN A 117 4.44 -16.07 -14.45
N LEU A 118 4.55 -17.25 -13.84
CA LEU A 118 5.23 -17.57 -12.58
C LEU A 118 6.57 -16.81 -12.43
N HIS A 119 7.19 -16.44 -13.54
CA HIS A 119 8.42 -15.66 -13.63
C HIS A 119 8.37 -14.23 -13.04
N ASP A 120 7.22 -13.53 -12.96
CA ASP A 120 7.21 -12.14 -12.38
C ASP A 120 7.26 -12.20 -10.85
N ALA A 121 6.48 -13.12 -10.26
CA ALA A 121 6.51 -13.37 -8.83
C ALA A 121 7.90 -13.87 -8.40
N ALA A 122 8.53 -14.77 -9.17
CA ALA A 122 9.83 -15.33 -8.83
C ALA A 122 10.95 -14.28 -8.68
N VAL A 123 11.04 -13.29 -9.59
CA VAL A 123 12.11 -12.28 -9.54
C VAL A 123 11.86 -11.28 -8.40
N VAL A 124 10.59 -10.96 -8.11
CA VAL A 124 10.23 -10.09 -7.00
C VAL A 124 10.52 -10.76 -5.66
N LEU A 125 10.20 -12.05 -5.52
CA LEU A 125 10.43 -12.80 -4.27
C LEU A 125 11.91 -12.85 -3.87
N GLN A 126 12.83 -12.92 -4.83
CA GLN A 126 14.26 -12.88 -4.53
C GLN A 126 14.68 -11.54 -3.91
N GLU A 127 14.15 -10.42 -4.43
CA GLU A 127 14.42 -9.09 -3.87
C GLU A 127 13.77 -8.91 -2.49
N VAL A 128 12.60 -9.50 -2.26
CA VAL A 128 11.95 -9.52 -0.93
C VAL A 128 12.82 -10.25 0.09
N ILE A 129 13.39 -11.40 -0.25
CA ILE A 129 14.28 -12.15 0.65
C ILE A 129 15.55 -11.34 0.96
N LYS A 130 16.17 -10.74 -0.07
CA LYS A 130 17.32 -9.83 0.11
C LYS A 130 16.98 -8.64 1.02
N ALA A 131 15.78 -8.09 0.89
CA ALA A 131 15.27 -6.98 1.69
C ALA A 131 14.71 -7.41 3.06
N ALA A 132 14.87 -8.66 3.48
CA ALA A 132 14.36 -9.17 4.76
C ALA A 132 12.84 -8.99 4.94
N GLY A 133 12.06 -9.11 3.86
CA GLY A 133 10.61 -8.89 3.89
C GLY A 133 10.18 -7.43 3.80
N ASP A 134 11.12 -6.46 3.73
CA ASP A 134 10.80 -5.05 3.51
C ASP A 134 10.34 -4.80 2.07
N ASN A 135 9.56 -3.74 1.87
CA ASN A 135 9.10 -3.25 0.57
C ASN A 135 10.05 -2.21 -0.04
N ASN A 136 11.19 -1.93 0.59
CA ASN A 136 12.20 -0.99 0.12
C ASN A 136 13.17 -1.60 -0.91
N TYR A 137 12.62 -2.20 -1.96
CA TYR A 137 13.38 -2.68 -3.11
C TYR A 137 12.86 -2.05 -4.41
N LYS A 138 13.73 -1.98 -5.42
CA LYS A 138 13.30 -1.58 -6.75
C LYS A 138 12.68 -2.80 -7.42
N ILE A 139 11.43 -2.68 -7.86
CA ILE A 139 10.76 -3.76 -8.59
C ILE A 139 11.59 -4.07 -9.86
N PRO A 140 12.22 -5.26 -9.93
CA PRO A 140 13.04 -5.62 -11.08
C PRO A 140 12.13 -5.91 -12.28
N HIS A 141 12.36 -5.21 -13.39
CA HIS A 141 11.52 -5.34 -14.59
C HIS A 141 12.27 -6.12 -15.69
N MET A 142 11.96 -7.42 -15.84
CA MET A 142 12.62 -8.32 -16.79
C MET A 142 12.28 -8.06 -18.27
N GLY A 143 11.35 -7.15 -18.56
CA GLY A 143 10.99 -6.84 -19.94
C GLY A 143 10.39 -8.05 -20.68
N LYS A 144 9.56 -8.84 -20.00
CA LYS A 144 8.98 -10.09 -20.50
C LYS A 144 8.42 -10.03 -21.91
N LYS A 145 7.68 -8.97 -22.23
CA LYS A 145 7.13 -8.77 -23.58
C LYS A 145 8.22 -8.69 -24.65
N LYS A 146 9.34 -8.02 -24.35
CA LYS A 146 10.50 -7.92 -25.25
C LYS A 146 11.20 -9.27 -25.41
N LEU A 147 11.36 -10.02 -24.32
CA LEU A 147 12.00 -11.35 -24.35
C LEU A 147 11.12 -12.40 -25.03
N ALA A 148 9.81 -12.38 -24.79
CA ALA A 148 8.83 -13.26 -25.43
C ALA A 148 8.76 -12.99 -26.95
N LEU A 149 8.73 -11.71 -27.35
CA LEU A 149 8.78 -11.33 -28.77
C LEU A 149 10.06 -11.83 -29.45
N ALA A 150 11.17 -11.87 -28.72
CA ALA A 150 12.44 -12.38 -29.21
C ALA A 150 12.60 -13.90 -29.09
N GLY A 151 11.60 -14.63 -28.56
CA GLY A 151 11.68 -16.08 -28.30
C GLY A 151 12.71 -16.49 -27.23
N LYS A 152 13.15 -15.55 -26.39
CA LYS A 152 14.20 -15.74 -25.37
C LYS A 152 13.67 -15.69 -23.94
N LEU A 153 12.37 -15.92 -23.74
CA LEU A 153 11.78 -15.91 -22.41
C LEU A 153 12.08 -17.26 -21.73
N PRO A 154 12.82 -17.28 -20.60
CA PRO A 154 13.12 -18.52 -19.89
C PRO A 154 11.85 -19.09 -19.24
N GLU A 155 11.76 -20.42 -19.24
CA GLU A 155 10.65 -21.19 -18.63
C GLU A 155 10.76 -21.25 -17.09
N THR A 156 11.95 -21.07 -16.53
CA THR A 156 12.16 -21.01 -15.07
C THR A 156 13.17 -19.93 -14.73
N VAL A 157 12.91 -19.17 -13.67
CA VAL A 157 13.83 -18.19 -13.12
C VAL A 157 14.61 -18.86 -11.99
N ALA A 158 15.93 -18.95 -12.12
CA ALA A 158 16.78 -19.49 -11.07
C ALA A 158 16.85 -18.50 -9.89
N CYS A 159 16.65 -19.01 -8.68
CA CYS A 159 16.96 -18.29 -7.45
C CYS A 159 18.39 -18.64 -7.01
N ASP A 160 19.14 -17.65 -6.54
CA ASP A 160 20.46 -17.87 -5.94
C ASP A 160 20.32 -18.69 -4.64
N PRO A 161 20.99 -19.86 -4.52
CA PRO A 161 20.91 -20.69 -3.32
C PRO A 161 21.35 -19.99 -2.04
N THR A 162 22.25 -19.02 -2.13
CA THR A 162 22.71 -18.24 -0.96
C THR A 162 21.58 -17.38 -0.40
N VAL A 163 20.89 -16.66 -1.27
CA VAL A 163 19.73 -15.83 -0.92
C VAL A 163 18.62 -16.67 -0.31
N PHE A 164 18.36 -17.86 -0.88
CA PHE A 164 17.37 -18.77 -0.34
C PHE A 164 17.74 -19.27 1.07
N ASN A 165 18.98 -19.74 1.24
CA ASN A 165 19.46 -20.23 2.54
C ASN A 165 19.46 -19.12 3.60
N ASP A 166 19.89 -17.90 3.26
CA ASP A 166 19.83 -16.74 4.15
C ASP A 166 18.40 -16.45 4.61
N GLY A 167 17.43 -16.57 3.69
CA GLY A 167 16.01 -16.46 4.01
C GLY A 167 15.54 -17.55 4.99
N CYS A 168 15.92 -18.80 4.74
CA CYS A 168 15.59 -19.93 5.62
C CYS A 168 16.21 -19.77 7.02
N THR A 169 17.46 -19.32 7.11
CA THR A 169 18.13 -19.06 8.40
C THR A 169 17.37 -17.99 9.19
N ARG A 170 17.03 -16.86 8.57
CA ARG A 170 16.27 -15.78 9.23
C ARG A 170 14.90 -16.24 9.73
N LEU A 171 14.19 -17.04 8.92
CA LEU A 171 12.90 -17.62 9.33
C LEU A 171 13.04 -18.62 10.49
N GLY A 172 14.19 -19.30 10.60
CA GLY A 172 14.48 -20.20 11.71
C GLY A 172 14.97 -19.50 12.99
N GLU A 173 15.55 -18.31 12.88
CA GLU A 173 16.01 -17.51 14.02
C GLU A 173 14.87 -16.83 14.79
N GLU A 174 13.73 -16.56 14.13
CA GLU A 174 12.61 -15.87 14.74
C GLU A 174 11.73 -16.85 15.56
N ASP A 175 11.87 -16.80 16.90
CA ASP A 175 11.00 -17.52 17.82
C ASP A 175 9.61 -16.87 17.83
N ILE A 176 8.75 -17.36 16.95
CA ILE A 176 7.36 -16.92 16.77
C ILE A 176 6.59 -17.02 18.10
N ASP A 177 6.84 -18.05 18.91
CA ASP A 177 6.16 -18.23 20.19
C ASP A 177 6.56 -17.15 21.18
N LYS A 178 7.85 -16.77 21.21
CA LYS A 178 8.31 -15.64 22.01
C LYS A 178 7.71 -14.33 21.51
N ARG A 179 7.62 -14.10 20.20
CA ARG A 179 7.00 -12.89 19.64
C ARG A 179 5.52 -12.80 19.97
N LEU A 180 4.80 -13.92 19.87
CA LEU A 180 3.39 -14.02 20.21
C LEU A 180 3.14 -13.75 21.70
N ARG A 181 3.99 -14.28 22.58
CA ARG A 181 3.95 -13.99 24.03
C ARG A 181 4.13 -12.51 24.32
N VAL A 182 5.12 -11.86 23.70
CA VAL A 182 5.36 -10.42 23.87
C VAL A 182 4.16 -9.60 23.40
N LEU A 183 3.62 -9.88 22.21
CA LEU A 183 2.44 -9.20 21.69
C LEU A 183 1.20 -9.40 22.58
N SER A 184 1.01 -10.61 23.11
CA SER A 184 -0.09 -10.90 24.04
C SER A 184 0.01 -10.05 25.32
N GLN A 185 1.23 -9.85 25.82
CA GLN A 185 1.48 -9.02 27.00
C GLN A 185 1.21 -7.54 26.69
N GLU A 186 1.70 -7.03 25.55
CA GLU A 186 1.43 -5.65 25.10
C GLU A 186 -0.07 -5.37 24.94
N ILE A 187 -0.84 -6.33 24.41
CA ILE A 187 -2.31 -6.21 24.29
C ILE A 187 -2.96 -6.19 25.68
N ALA A 188 -2.53 -7.03 26.61
CA ALA A 188 -3.08 -7.04 27.97
C ALA A 188 -2.85 -5.69 28.68
N GLU A 189 -1.63 -5.15 28.61
CA GLU A 189 -1.29 -3.84 29.18
C GLU A 189 -2.10 -2.70 28.54
N ALA A 190 -2.34 -2.76 27.22
CA ALA A 190 -3.17 -1.78 26.54
C ALA A 190 -4.65 -1.85 26.96
N LEU A 191 -5.17 -3.06 27.23
CA LEU A 191 -6.53 -3.25 27.74
C LEU A 191 -6.67 -2.77 29.18
N GLU A 192 -5.70 -3.06 30.05
CA GLU A 192 -5.68 -2.55 31.43
C GLU A 192 -5.68 -1.02 31.46
N MET A 193 -4.87 -0.38 30.60
CA MET A 193 -4.87 1.07 30.48
C MET A 193 -6.21 1.63 29.97
N ALA A 194 -6.86 0.93 29.03
CA ALA A 194 -8.18 1.33 28.55
C ALA A 194 -9.26 1.23 29.64
N GLU A 195 -9.22 0.19 30.47
CA GLU A 195 -10.11 0.03 31.61
C GLU A 195 -9.92 1.14 32.65
N ILE A 196 -8.67 1.51 32.94
CA ILE A 196 -8.36 2.63 33.84
C ILE A 196 -8.90 3.95 33.27
N CYS A 197 -8.72 4.20 31.96
CA CYS A 197 -9.26 5.39 31.31
C CYS A 197 -10.78 5.45 31.39
N ASN A 198 -11.47 4.34 31.12
CA ASN A 198 -12.94 4.27 31.23
C ASN A 198 -13.42 4.56 32.66
N LEU A 199 -12.74 4.02 33.68
CA LEU A 199 -13.06 4.27 35.08
C LEU A 199 -12.89 5.76 35.48
N LEU A 200 -11.84 6.41 34.96
CA LEU A 200 -11.64 7.85 35.19
C LEU A 200 -12.74 8.69 34.54
N GLU A 201 -13.13 8.36 33.31
CA GLU A 201 -14.23 9.00 32.60
C GLU A 201 -15.57 8.84 33.36
N ASP A 202 -15.86 7.64 33.88
CA ASP A 202 -17.07 7.37 34.68
C ASP A 202 -17.10 8.14 36.01
N MET A 203 -15.93 8.42 36.59
CA MET A 203 -15.80 9.27 37.80
C MET A 203 -15.86 10.77 37.49
N GLY A 204 -15.95 11.17 36.22
CA GLY A 204 -16.02 12.57 35.80
C GLY A 204 -14.72 13.35 35.99
N LEU A 205 -13.57 12.66 35.98
CA LEU A 205 -12.22 13.25 36.02
C LEU A 205 -11.65 13.49 34.62
#